data_AF-A0A3B1BB57-F1
#
_entry.id   AF-A0A3B1BB57-F1
#
_cell.length_a   1.000
_cell.length_b   1.000
_cell.length_c   1.000
_cell.angle_alpha   90.00
_cell.angle_beta   90.00
_cell.angle_gamma   90.00
#
_symmetry.space_group_name_H-M   'P 1'
#
loop_
_entity.id
_entity.type
_entity.pdbx_description
1 polymer ?
#
loop_
_entity_poly.entity_id
_entity_poly.type
_entity_poly.pdbx_seq_one_letter_code
_entity_poly.pdbx_strand_id
1 'polypeptide(L)' 'MLENKEGTKIPSVIFKTRENDEFVDVSSDELFKGKTVVLFALPGAFTPTCSST' A
#
# COMPACT_ATOMS: atom_id res chain seq x y z
N MET A 1 21.39 6.76 -3.44
CA MET A 1 21.04 6.09 -2.17
C MET A 1 19.59 6.43 -1.87
N LEU A 2 18.81 5.49 -1.33
CA LEU A 2 17.43 5.79 -0.92
C LEU A 2 17.46 6.65 0.35
N GLU A 3 16.54 7.61 0.43
CA GLU A 3 16.35 8.42 1.63
C GLU A 3 15.61 7.61 2.70
N ASN A 4 16.18 7.52 3.91
CA ASN A 4 15.53 6.87 5.03
C ASN A 4 14.35 7.75 5.51
N LYS A 5 13.18 7.15 5.76
CA LYS A 5 11.96 7.84 6.21
C LYS A 5 11.39 7.28 7.51
N GLU A 6 12.20 6.60 8.31
CA GLU A 6 11.78 6.09 9.62
C GLU A 6 11.35 7.23 10.56
N GLY A 7 10.37 6.96 11.42
CA GLY A 7 9.80 7.95 12.34
C GLY A 7 8.90 9.01 11.70
N THR A 8 8.84 9.09 10.37
CA THR A 8 7.91 9.97 9.64
C THR A 8 6.52 9.35 9.56
N LYS A 9 5.49 10.20 9.51
CA LYS A 9 4.13 9.73 9.26
C LYS A 9 3.99 9.25 7.82
N ILE A 10 3.16 8.22 7.63
CA ILE A 10 2.77 7.77 6.29
C ILE A 10 2.12 8.94 5.53
N PRO A 11 2.51 9.17 4.25
CA PRO A 11 1.90 10.21 3.44
C PRO A 11 0.40 10.00 3.28
N SER A 12 -0.35 11.11 3.28
CA SER A 12 -1.78 11.08 2.99
C SER A 12 -2.00 10.81 1.50
N VAL A 13 -2.54 9.64 1.19
CA VAL A 13 -2.84 9.22 -0.19
C VAL A 13 -4.19 8.52 -0.26
N ILE A 14 -4.78 8.52 -1.46
CA ILE A 14 -5.97 7.73 -1.79
C ILE A 14 -5.56 6.59 -2.73
N PHE A 15 -5.78 5.35 -2.30
CA PHE A 15 -5.64 4.16 -3.11
C PHE A 15 -6.92 3.94 -3.90
N LYS A 16 -6.81 3.93 -5.23
CA LYS A 16 -7.91 3.54 -6.11
C LYS A 16 -7.98 2.02 -6.14
N THR A 17 -9.00 1.45 -5.52
CA THR A 17 -9.20 0.01 -5.42
C THR A 17 -10.45 -0.41 -6.20
N ARG A 18 -10.65 -1.72 -6.35
CA ARG A 18 -11.83 -2.32 -6.96
C ARG A 18 -12.47 -3.26 -5.95
N GLU A 19 -13.76 -3.07 -5.68
CA GLU A 19 -14.58 -3.94 -4.84
C GLU A 19 -15.91 -4.17 -5.57
N ASN A 20 -16.34 -5.44 -5.70
CA ASN A 20 -17.59 -5.80 -6.39
C ASN A 20 -17.76 -5.14 -7.79
N ASP A 21 -16.68 -5.11 -8.57
CA ASP A 21 -16.60 -4.48 -9.90
C ASP A 21 -16.73 -2.95 -9.94
N GLU A 22 -16.83 -2.28 -8.79
CA GLU A 22 -16.87 -0.83 -8.68
C GLU A 22 -15.52 -0.27 -8.21
N PHE A 23 -15.22 0.98 -8.61
CA PHE A 23 -14.06 1.69 -8.10
C PHE A 23 -14.36 2.28 -6.73
N VAL A 24 -13.52 1.97 -5.75
CA VAL A 24 -13.64 2.43 -4.38
C VAL A 24 -12.34 3.10 -3.95
N ASP A 25 -12.47 4.28 -3.36
CA ASP A 25 -11.37 5.05 -2.80
C ASP A 25 -11.10 4.59 -1.37
N VAL A 26 -9.87 4.17 -1.10
CA VAL A 26 -9.41 3.80 0.25
C VAL A 26 -8.32 4.77 0.66
N SER A 27 -8.50 5.50 1.77
CA SER A 27 -7.47 6.42 2.25
C SER A 27 -6.36 5.70 3.04
N SER A 28 -5.16 6.27 3.04
CA SER A 28 -4.07 5.82 3.93
C SER A 28 -4.46 5.87 5.40
N ASP A 29 -5.30 6.83 5.80
CA ASP A 29 -5.77 6.96 7.18
C ASP A 29 -6.63 5.76 7.61
N GLU A 30 -7.52 5.27 6.75
CA GLU A 30 -8.32 4.08 7.01
C GLU A 30 -7.44 2.83 7.24
N LEU A 31 -6.32 2.73 6.51
CA LEU A 31 -5.41 1.59 6.59
C LEU A 31 -4.45 1.66 7.79
N PHE A 32 -3.92 2.84 8.12
CA PHE A 32 -2.79 2.96 9.06
C PHE A 32 -3.14 3.63 10.40
N LYS A 33 -4.19 4.44 10.48
CA LYS A 33 -4.47 5.23 11.70
C LYS A 33 -4.93 4.32 12.84
N GLY A 34 -4.24 4.40 13.97
CA GLY A 34 -4.57 3.64 15.19
C GLY A 34 -4.34 2.13 15.06
N LYS A 35 -3.62 1.68 14.02
CA LYS A 35 -3.31 0.27 13.76
C LYS A 35 -1.81 0.08 13.68
N THR A 36 -1.32 -1.04 14.18
CA THR A 36 0.05 -1.49 13.91
C THR A 36 0.01 -2.35 12.64
N VAL A 37 0.68 -1.90 11.58
CA VAL A 37 0.60 -2.50 10.24
C VAL A 37 1.99 -2.78 9.71
N VAL A 38 2.17 -3.95 9.09
CA VAL A 38 3.36 -4.27 8.29
C VAL A 38 2.98 -4.13 6.82
N LEU A 39 3.71 -3.31 6.07
CA LEU A 39 3.52 -3.10 4.63
C LEU A 39 4.81 -3.46 3.90
N PHE A 40 4.71 -4.21 2.81
CA PHE A 40 5.80 -4.50 1.90
C PHE A 40 5.38 -4.17 0.47
N ALA A 41 6.33 -3.73 -0.35
CA ALA A 41 6.10 -3.38 -1.75
C ALA A 41 6.80 -4.37 -2.67
N LEU A 42 6.18 -4.62 -3.81
CA LEU A 42 6.70 -5.48 -4.87
C LEU A 42 6.87 -4.65 -6.16
N PRO A 43 7.74 -5.05 -7.11
CA PRO A 43 7.98 -4.30 -8.34
C PRO A 43 6.71 -4.13 -9.21
N GLY A 44 5.81 -5.10 -9.19
CA GLY A 44 4.56 -5.06 -9.93
C GLY A 44 3.82 -6.39 -9.87
N ALA A 45 2.50 -6.32 -10.06
CA ALA A 45 1.65 -7.50 -10.17
C ALA A 45 2.11 -8.40 -11.34
N PHE A 46 1.99 -9.72 -11.17
CA PHE A 46 2.34 -10.75 -12.16
C PHE A 46 3.82 -10.80 -12.59
N THR A 47 4.72 -10.12 -11.88
CA THR A 47 6.16 -10.26 -12.12
C THR A 47 6.70 -11.56 -11.49
N PRO A 48 7.73 -12.22 -12.05
CA PRO A 48 8.13 -13.58 -11.65
C PRO A 48 8.44 -13.77 -10.15
N THR A 49 9.05 -12.78 -9.51
CA THR A 49 9.37 -12.81 -8.06
C THR A 49 8.13 -12.67 -7.18
N CYS A 50 7.00 -12.21 -7.73
CA CYS A 50 5.78 -11.88 -7.00
C CYS A 50 4.68 -12.93 -7.15
N SER A 51 4.88 -13.92 -8.03
CA SER A 51 3.83 -14.86 -8.44
C SER A 51 4.39 -16.25 -8.76
N SER A 52 5.29 -16.77 -7.91
CA SER A 52 5.68 -18.18 -8.00
C SER A 52 4.54 -19.07 -7.52
N THR A 53 4.14 -20.01 -8.37
CA THR A 53 3.25 -21.13 -8.07
C THR A 53 3.91 -22.13 -7.14
#